data_AF-A0A914DL77-F1
#
_entry.id   AF-A0A914DL77-F1
#
_cell.length_a   1.000
_cell.length_b   1.000
_cell.length_c   1.000
_cell.angle_alpha   90.00
_cell.angle_beta   90.00
_cell.angle_gamma   90.00
#
_symmetry.space_group_name_H-M   'P 1'
#
loop_
_entity.id
_entity.type
_entity.pdbx_description
1 polymer ?
#
loop_
_entity_poly.entity_id
_entity_poly.type
_entity_poly.pdbx_seq_one_letter_code
_entity_poly.pdbx_strand_id
1 'polypeptide(L)'
;NIRNFNGDPSRITVFGQSAGAVCADLLSLSPISRDMFDQAILMGGNAESYWAISSRETVSKICQKKALKLGFQRTGSEEKWSKEENASMMNFLRTLPAERLAASVLDDSTMFENMRLALTPIIDEDF
;
A
#
# COMPACT_ATOMS: atom_id res chain seq x y z
N ASN A 1 0.80 -24.23 8.82
CA ASN A 1 1.83 -24.26 9.89
C ASN A 1 1.28 -24.25 11.30
N ILE A 2 0.18 -23.55 11.59
CA ILE A 2 -0.29 -23.37 12.98
C ILE A 2 -0.58 -24.69 13.74
N ARG A 3 -0.99 -25.76 13.04
CA ARG A 3 -1.12 -27.12 13.60
C ARG A 3 0.15 -27.61 14.30
N ASN A 4 1.33 -27.27 13.78
CA ASN A 4 2.62 -27.68 14.35
C ASN A 4 2.94 -26.94 15.67
N PHE A 5 2.21 -25.86 15.95
CA PHE A 5 2.29 -25.08 17.18
C PHE A 5 1.05 -25.30 18.07
N ASN A 6 0.36 -26.44 17.89
CA ASN A 6 -0.87 -26.81 18.60
C ASN A 6 -2.03 -25.82 18.47
N GLY A 7 -2.00 -24.92 17.47
CA GLY A 7 -3.13 -24.04 17.20
C GLY A 7 -4.12 -24.64 16.20
N ASP A 8 -5.34 -24.15 16.28
CA ASP A 8 -6.46 -24.63 15.47
C ASP A 8 -6.56 -23.83 14.15
N PRO A 9 -6.29 -24.46 13.00
CA PRO A 9 -6.36 -23.80 11.70
C PRO A 9 -7.79 -23.46 11.25
N SER A 10 -8.81 -23.96 11.95
CA SER A 10 -10.22 -23.64 11.71
C SER A 10 -10.76 -22.57 12.66
N ARG A 11 -9.88 -21.94 13.45
CA ARG A 11 -10.22 -20.83 14.36
C ARG A 11 -9.12 -19.78 14.32
N ILE A 12 -8.95 -19.16 13.15
CA ILE A 12 -7.99 -18.09 12.95
C ILE A 12 -8.68 -16.75 13.21
N THR A 13 -8.07 -15.93 14.07
CA THR A 13 -8.45 -14.53 14.27
C THR A 13 -7.36 -13.62 13.72
N VAL A 14 -7.71 -12.75 12.78
CA VAL A 14 -6.84 -11.67 12.30
C VAL A 14 -7.10 -10.43 13.14
N PHE A 15 -6.04 -9.81 13.65
CA PHE A 15 -6.13 -8.65 14.53
C PHE A 15 -5.21 -7.55 14.00
N GLY A 16 -5.65 -6.30 14.10
CA GLY A 16 -4.80 -5.16 13.75
C GLY A 16 -5.19 -3.86 14.42
N GLN A 17 -4.21 -2.94 14.51
CA GLN A 17 -4.37 -1.58 15.00
C GLN A 17 -3.96 -0.58 13.92
N SER A 18 -4.68 0.56 13.81
CA SER A 18 -4.44 1.60 12.80
C SER A 18 -4.38 1.02 11.38
N ALA A 19 -3.30 1.21 10.63
CA ALA A 19 -3.12 0.60 9.31
C ALA A 19 -3.22 -0.93 9.34
N GLY A 20 -2.83 -1.58 10.45
CA GLY A 20 -3.05 -3.02 10.63
C GLY A 20 -4.54 -3.39 10.73
N ALA A 21 -5.37 -2.52 11.31
CA ALA A 21 -6.81 -2.72 11.37
C ALA A 21 -7.43 -2.58 9.96
N VAL A 22 -6.97 -1.58 9.18
CA VAL A 22 -7.33 -1.46 7.76
C VAL A 22 -6.98 -2.73 7.00
N CYS A 23 -5.77 -3.26 7.17
CA CYS A 23 -5.36 -4.51 6.51
C CYS A 23 -6.21 -5.70 6.95
N ALA A 24 -6.52 -5.84 8.25
CA ALA A 24 -7.37 -6.92 8.75
C ALA A 24 -8.79 -6.87 8.13
N ASP A 25 -9.34 -5.67 7.97
CA ASP A 25 -10.64 -5.47 7.35
C ASP A 25 -10.60 -5.77 5.84
N LEU A 26 -9.59 -5.25 5.11
CA LEU A 26 -9.39 -5.55 3.69
C LEU A 26 -9.20 -7.05 3.44
N LEU A 27 -8.47 -7.75 4.31
CA LEU A 27 -8.33 -9.20 4.22
C LEU A 27 -9.67 -9.93 4.40
N SER A 28 -10.60 -9.36 5.17
CA SER A 28 -11.94 -9.93 5.38
C SER A 28 -12.90 -9.65 4.23
N LEU A 29 -12.63 -8.59 3.46
CA LEU A 29 -13.41 -8.21 2.28
C LEU A 29 -12.92 -8.93 1.02
N SER A 30 -11.61 -9.15 0.91
CA SER A 30 -11.01 -9.68 -0.32
C SER A 30 -11.47 -11.10 -0.62
N PRO A 31 -11.94 -11.40 -1.84
CA PRO A 31 -12.31 -12.75 -2.26
C PRO A 31 -11.18 -13.79 -2.12
N ILE A 32 -9.92 -13.34 -2.11
CA ILE A 32 -8.74 -14.21 -2.06
C ILE A 32 -8.47 -14.68 -0.62
N SER A 33 -8.79 -13.86 0.38
CA SER A 33 -8.40 -14.11 1.78
C SER A 33 -9.55 -14.28 2.77
N ARG A 34 -10.78 -13.85 2.45
CA ARG A 34 -11.90 -13.85 3.41
C ARG A 34 -12.23 -15.23 3.97
N ASP A 35 -11.98 -16.29 3.20
CA ASP A 35 -12.28 -17.67 3.58
C ASP A 35 -11.07 -18.35 4.27
N MET A 36 -9.99 -17.60 4.58
CA MET A 36 -8.79 -18.11 5.26
C MET A 36 -8.83 -17.94 6.78
N PHE A 37 -9.79 -17.19 7.30
CA PHE A 37 -9.95 -16.93 8.73
C PHE A 37 -11.41 -16.61 9.07
N ASP A 38 -11.81 -16.84 10.31
CA ASP A 38 -13.21 -16.77 10.73
C ASP A 38 -13.53 -15.50 11.52
N GLN A 39 -12.50 -14.81 12.03
CA GLN A 39 -12.67 -13.73 13.01
C GLN A 39 -11.72 -12.58 12.72
N ALA A 40 -12.20 -11.34 12.89
CA ALA A 40 -11.40 -10.13 12.79
C ALA A 40 -11.58 -9.23 14.02
N ILE A 41 -10.51 -8.55 14.44
CA ILE A 41 -10.56 -7.49 15.44
C ILE A 41 -9.87 -6.25 14.86
N LEU A 42 -10.64 -5.16 14.75
CA LEU A 42 -10.22 -3.91 14.12
C LEU A 42 -10.10 -2.81 15.18
N MET A 43 -8.90 -2.27 15.39
CA MET A 43 -8.66 -1.23 16.40
C MET A 43 -8.19 0.08 15.78
N GLY A 44 -9.01 1.13 15.86
CA GLY A 44 -8.60 2.48 15.43
C GLY A 44 -8.40 2.65 13.92
N GLY A 45 -9.08 1.83 13.11
CA GLY A 45 -9.08 1.90 11.65
C GLY A 45 -9.88 0.75 11.02
N ASN A 46 -10.33 0.94 9.79
CA ASN A 46 -11.03 -0.04 8.95
C ASN A 46 -10.95 0.38 7.47
N ALA A 47 -11.43 -0.45 6.54
CA ALA A 47 -11.32 -0.20 5.09
C ALA A 47 -12.03 1.10 4.64
N GLU A 48 -13.08 1.51 5.34
CA GLU A 48 -13.85 2.74 5.08
C GLU A 48 -13.22 4.01 5.70
N SER A 49 -12.12 3.88 6.44
CA SER A 49 -11.45 5.05 7.01
C SER A 49 -10.90 5.93 5.88
N TYR A 50 -11.09 7.25 5.96
CA TYR A 50 -10.73 8.18 4.86
C TYR A 50 -9.23 8.16 4.46
N TRP A 51 -8.37 7.64 5.34
CA TRP A 51 -6.93 7.48 5.14
C TRP A 51 -6.52 6.05 4.75
N ALA A 52 -7.48 5.11 4.65
CA ALA A 52 -7.23 3.68 4.43
C ALA A 52 -6.87 3.34 2.98
N ILE A 53 -7.54 3.97 2.01
CA ILE A 53 -7.46 3.58 0.59
C ILE A 53 -7.20 4.83 -0.27
N SER A 54 -6.38 4.66 -1.31
CA SER A 54 -6.10 5.69 -2.31
C SER A 54 -6.41 5.20 -3.71
N SER A 55 -6.69 6.11 -4.64
CA SER A 55 -6.87 5.73 -6.04
C SER A 55 -5.54 5.33 -6.67
N ARG A 56 -5.60 4.47 -7.69
CA ARG A 56 -4.43 4.07 -8.50
C ARG A 56 -3.69 5.28 -9.06
N GLU A 57 -4.42 6.30 -9.51
CA GLU A 57 -3.87 7.54 -10.07
C GLU A 57 -3.10 8.33 -9.02
N THR A 58 -3.64 8.42 -7.79
CA THR A 58 -3.03 9.15 -6.69
C THR A 58 -1.69 8.52 -6.32
N VAL A 59 -1.68 7.20 -6.08
CA VAL A 59 -0.46 6.47 -5.74
C VAL A 59 0.55 6.49 -6.89
N SER A 60 0.11 6.35 -8.14
CA SER A 60 0.99 6.44 -9.31
C SER A 60 1.67 7.80 -9.43
N LYS A 61 0.92 8.90 -9.24
CA LYS A 61 1.48 10.27 -9.26
C LYS A 61 2.51 10.48 -8.15
N ILE A 62 2.25 9.95 -6.95
CA ILE A 62 3.19 10.01 -5.83
C ILE A 62 4.49 9.27 -6.18
N CYS A 63 4.38 8.04 -6.69
CA CYS A 63 5.54 7.26 -7.13
C CYS A 63 6.35 7.96 -8.24
N GLN A 64 5.68 8.53 -9.24
CA GLN A 64 6.30 9.27 -10.33
C GLN A 64 7.04 10.52 -9.83
N LYS A 65 6.37 11.35 -9.03
CA LYS A 65 6.97 12.56 -8.41
C LYS A 65 8.19 12.19 -7.58
N LYS A 66 8.11 11.08 -6.84
CA LYS A 66 9.22 10.57 -6.03
C LYS A 66 10.40 10.10 -6.89
N ALA A 67 10.16 9.37 -7.97
CA ALA A 67 11.20 8.95 -8.90
C ALA A 67 11.94 10.14 -9.52
N LEU A 68 11.21 11.18 -9.94
CA LEU A 68 11.80 12.42 -10.45
C LEU A 68 12.66 13.12 -9.39
N LYS A 69 12.18 13.25 -8.14
CA LYS A 69 12.96 13.82 -7.00
C LYS A 69 14.25 13.03 -6.73
N LEU A 70 14.25 11.73 -7.04
CA LEU A 70 15.41 10.84 -6.90
C LEU A 70 16.35 10.84 -8.11
N GLY A 71 16.03 11.59 -9.17
CA GLY A 71 16.89 11.76 -10.34
C GLY A 71 16.51 10.91 -11.55
N PHE A 72 15.33 10.25 -11.55
CA PHE A 72 14.83 9.58 -12.76
C PHE A 72 14.66 10.59 -13.90
N GLN A 73 15.21 10.28 -15.06
CA GLN A 73 15.09 11.11 -16.26
C GLN A 73 13.96 10.57 -17.13
N ARG A 74 12.83 11.26 -17.14
CA ARG A 74 11.71 10.93 -18.02
C ARG A 74 12.02 11.40 -19.44
N THR A 75 11.71 10.57 -20.43
CA THR A 75 11.97 10.86 -21.85
C THR A 75 10.76 11.46 -22.59
N GLY A 76 9.53 11.18 -22.16
CA GLY A 76 8.31 11.71 -22.78
C GLY A 76 7.86 13.05 -22.21
N SER A 77 7.14 13.82 -23.02
CA SER A 77 6.59 15.14 -22.67
C SER A 77 5.08 15.15 -22.42
N GLU A 78 4.40 14.02 -22.61
CA GLU A 78 2.95 13.91 -22.42
C GLU A 78 2.56 13.98 -20.94
N GLU A 79 1.35 14.45 -20.64
CA GLU A 79 0.86 14.50 -19.26
C GLU A 79 0.71 13.08 -18.66
N LYS A 80 0.13 12.15 -19.42
CA LYS A 80 -0.01 10.76 -19.02
C LYS A 80 1.26 9.98 -19.31
N TRP A 81 1.68 9.15 -18.35
CA TRP A 81 2.87 8.31 -18.51
C TRP A 81 2.52 7.03 -19.26
N SER A 82 3.37 6.65 -20.22
CA SER A 82 3.21 5.39 -20.95
C SER A 82 3.55 4.18 -20.06
N LYS A 83 3.20 2.96 -20.50
CA LYS A 83 3.55 1.73 -19.79
C LYS A 83 5.07 1.52 -19.78
N GLU A 84 5.74 1.87 -20.87
CA GLU A 84 7.19 1.77 -21.05
C GLU A 84 7.92 2.79 -20.15
N GLU A 85 7.40 4.02 -20.05
CA GLU A 85 7.94 5.02 -19.13
C GLU A 85 7.82 4.56 -17.67
N ASN A 86 6.66 4.03 -17.28
CA ASN A 86 6.47 3.48 -15.93
C ASN A 86 7.39 2.27 -15.68
N ALA A 87 7.58 1.38 -16.66
CA ALA A 87 8.50 0.26 -16.53
C ALA A 87 9.97 0.71 -16.37
N SER A 88 10.40 1.69 -17.16
CA SER A 88 11.74 2.30 -17.06
C SER A 88 11.95 2.96 -15.70
N MET A 89 10.96 3.72 -15.21
CA MET A 89 10.95 4.31 -13.87
C MET A 89 11.11 3.24 -12.78
N MET A 90 10.35 2.14 -12.87
CA MET A 90 10.45 1.04 -11.91
C MET A 90 11.82 0.35 -11.95
N ASN A 91 12.42 0.19 -13.14
CA ASN A 91 13.77 -0.35 -13.25
C ASN A 91 14.80 0.57 -12.57
N PHE A 92 14.71 1.88 -12.80
CA PHE A 92 15.55 2.85 -12.11
C PHE A 92 15.38 2.77 -10.58
N LEU A 93 14.14 2.80 -10.07
CA LEU A 93 13.87 2.76 -8.63
C LEU A 93 14.45 1.50 -7.96
N ARG A 94 14.44 0.35 -8.65
CA ARG A 94 15.02 -0.91 -8.13
C ARG A 94 16.55 -0.89 -8.01
N THR A 95 17.23 0.01 -8.71
CA THR A 95 18.70 0.15 -8.58
C THR A 95 19.12 0.97 -7.36
N LEU A 96 18.18 1.71 -6.75
CA LEU A 96 18.49 2.60 -5.65
C LEU A 96 18.57 1.84 -4.33
N PRO A 97 19.47 2.25 -3.41
CA PRO A 97 19.46 1.76 -2.04
C PRO A 97 18.12 2.04 -1.35
N ALA A 98 17.66 1.12 -0.50
CA ALA A 98 16.35 1.19 0.14
C ALA A 98 16.17 2.46 1.00
N GLU A 99 17.23 3.01 1.55
CA GLU A 99 17.23 4.23 2.37
C GLU A 99 16.76 5.46 1.57
N ARG A 100 16.99 5.46 0.24
CA ARG A 100 16.51 6.52 -0.67
C ARG A 100 14.99 6.49 -0.81
N LEU A 101 14.36 5.36 -0.52
CA LEU A 101 12.91 5.17 -0.52
C LEU A 101 12.31 5.41 0.87
N ALA A 102 12.99 4.94 1.92
CA ALA A 102 12.51 5.00 3.30
C ALA A 102 12.33 6.44 3.84
N ALA A 103 13.30 7.33 3.58
CA ALA A 103 13.33 8.66 4.22
C ALA A 103 12.24 9.63 3.73
N SER A 104 11.64 9.41 2.56
CA SER A 104 10.67 10.37 1.99
C SER A 104 9.22 10.04 2.26
N VAL A 105 8.91 8.89 2.86
CA VAL A 105 7.53 8.56 3.23
C VAL A 105 7.08 9.38 4.46
N LEU A 106 8.05 9.87 5.25
CA LEU A 106 7.85 10.70 6.45
C LEU A 106 8.07 12.20 6.21
N ASP A 107 8.75 12.58 5.13
CA ASP A 107 9.10 13.97 4.76
C ASP A 107 7.96 14.70 4.03
N ASP A 108 6.77 14.10 4.00
CA ASP A 108 5.59 14.66 3.33
C ASP A 108 4.65 15.24 4.39
N SER A 109 4.50 16.57 4.40
CA SER A 109 3.63 17.27 5.36
C SER A 109 2.18 16.79 5.27
N THR A 110 1.81 16.15 4.15
CA THR A 110 0.52 15.48 3.91
C THR A 110 0.16 14.46 5.00
N MET A 111 1.15 13.79 5.60
CA MET A 111 0.90 12.86 6.71
C MET A 111 0.36 13.59 7.95
N PHE A 112 0.89 14.77 8.27
CA PHE A 112 0.49 15.53 9.45
C PHE A 112 -0.73 16.43 9.18
N GLU A 113 -0.84 16.99 7.97
CA GLU A 113 -1.93 17.88 7.58
C GLU A 113 -3.24 17.12 7.34
N ASN A 114 -3.15 15.96 6.69
CA ASN A 114 -4.33 15.21 6.24
C ASN A 114 -4.43 13.83 6.90
N MET A 115 -3.58 13.53 7.89
CA MET A 115 -3.52 12.24 8.58
C MET A 115 -3.47 11.04 7.61
N ARG A 116 -2.81 11.23 6.46
CA ARG A 116 -2.83 10.27 5.35
C ARG A 116 -1.41 9.91 4.93
N LEU A 117 -1.15 8.61 4.83
CA LEU A 117 0.12 8.12 4.31
C LEU A 117 0.20 8.34 2.79
N ALA A 118 1.40 8.62 2.30
CA ALA A 118 1.66 8.79 0.86
C ALA A 118 1.37 7.51 0.07
N LEU A 119 1.58 6.35 0.68
CA LEU A 119 1.30 5.04 0.09
C LEU A 119 0.31 4.29 0.99
N THR A 120 -0.81 3.88 0.43
CA THR A 120 -1.87 3.10 1.08
C THR A 120 -2.31 1.97 0.14
N PRO A 121 -3.08 0.98 0.62
CA PRO A 121 -3.84 0.11 -0.27
C PRO A 121 -4.57 0.88 -1.38
N ILE A 122 -4.67 0.23 -2.54
CA ILE A 122 -5.43 0.70 -3.70
C ILE A 122 -6.50 -0.34 -4.03
N ILE A 123 -7.64 0.09 -4.54
CA ILE A 123 -8.60 -0.82 -5.19
C ILE A 123 -8.09 -1.03 -6.61
N ASP A 124 -7.57 -2.22 -6.89
CA ASP A 124 -6.98 -2.56 -8.18
C ASP A 124 -7.86 -3.45 -9.06
N GLU A 125 -9.06 -3.80 -8.58
CA GLU A 125 -10.04 -4.72 -9.16
C GLU A 125 -9.62 -6.20 -9.10
N ASP A 126 -8.44 -6.50 -8.54
CA ASP A 126 -7.93 -7.85 -8.39
C ASP A 126 -8.15 -8.42 -6.97
N PHE A 127 -8.36 -7.57 -5.94
CA PHE A 127 -8.62 -8.02 -4.56
C PHE A 127 -9.48 -7.12 -3.68
#